data_AF-A0A2V7VW03-F1
#
_entry.id   AF-A0A2V7VW03-F1
#
_cell.length_a   1.000
_cell.length_b   1.000
_cell.length_c   1.000
_cell.angle_alpha   90.00
_cell.angle_beta   90.00
_cell.angle_gamma   90.00
#
_symmetry.space_group_name_H-M   'P 1'
#
loop_
_entity.id
_entity.type
_entity.pdbx_description
1 polymer ?
#
loop_
_entity_poly.entity_id
_entity_poly.type
_entity_poly.pdbx_seq_one_letter_code
_entity_poly.pdbx_strand_id
1 'polypeptide(L)'
;MLAIAGSAFGRLSTVQPNATFSNGNNPTTTNNDDSCEITVAPAATLLLPVFDVNITAAAGASDTTLFTITNVSAAPQIAHITVWTDWSFPVLDFNVFLTGYDVQSINLFDVIARGQVAPGGPGTSSTNLSISPQAPVQSVAGAIPGDNDSNPNIPAANVGPGGACSGSNLPGTLPPELVAAVQTALTTGLYNIAGTTVGCGTTRIGGTHTNARGYVTIDVANNCSINLPNNPAYFATEILFDNVLIGDYQQVNGDTTVGNFAQGNPMVHIRAIPEGGPAGSNPGTNLPYTFYDRYTTPGVLSRRFDRRVPLPSTFAARWIEGGTGSFNTNYKIWREGVTVGTATSSCSGAASNSAMPIAQVIRFDEREDSFALTGNVICSPICGPDVPRLPEASITSTANTSLYPSHAASTDISGWMYLNLNNQPPLNLNYTSPAGYVPTRASQNWVIVSMFAQGRYSVDFDAAHLGNGCSAAAVAPTPEVGPAGGIFVCPPFTVCVNPPGTFAYDGTNVTP
;
A
#
# COMPACT_ATOMS: atom_id res chain seq x y z
N MET A 1 -0.15 68.88 9.30
CA MET A 1 -1.01 67.75 8.85
C MET A 1 -0.29 67.12 7.67
N LEU A 2 0.10 65.85 7.66
CA LEU A 2 -0.63 64.67 8.12
C LEU A 2 0.39 63.62 8.59
N ALA A 3 0.24 63.15 9.83
CA ALA A 3 0.96 62.00 10.37
C ALA A 3 0.15 60.74 10.05
N ILE A 4 0.78 59.69 9.53
CA ILE A 4 0.17 58.37 9.37
C ILE A 4 0.80 57.46 10.42
N ALA A 5 -0.02 57.08 11.40
CA ALA A 5 0.31 56.19 12.49
C ALA A 5 0.36 54.74 12.00
N GLY A 6 1.32 53.98 12.53
CA GLY A 6 1.39 52.54 12.35
C GLY A 6 0.33 51.81 13.18
N SER A 7 -0.12 50.68 12.65
CA SER A 7 -0.87 49.67 13.39
C SER A 7 -0.16 48.33 13.23
N ALA A 8 0.43 47.87 14.34
CA ALA A 8 0.92 46.53 14.52
C ALA A 8 -0.25 45.55 14.57
N PHE A 9 -0.30 44.58 13.66
CA PHE A 9 -1.18 43.41 13.78
C PHE A 9 -0.41 42.28 14.47
N GLY A 10 -0.25 42.40 15.79
CA GLY A 10 -0.02 41.26 16.66
C GLY A 10 -1.37 40.71 17.09
N ARG A 11 -1.85 39.65 16.44
CA ARG A 11 -2.99 38.86 16.95
C ARG A 11 -2.48 37.45 17.25
N LEU A 12 -2.31 37.18 18.54
CA LEU A 12 -2.28 35.83 19.08
C LEU A 12 -3.64 35.19 18.74
N SER A 13 -3.68 34.37 17.69
CA SER A 13 -4.83 33.50 17.45
C SER A 13 -4.75 32.35 18.43
N THR A 14 -5.47 32.45 19.54
CA THR A 14 -5.91 31.28 20.28
C THR A 14 -6.86 30.49 19.38
N VAL A 15 -6.43 29.30 18.96
CA VAL A 15 -7.27 28.35 18.23
C VAL A 15 -8.42 27.96 19.16
N GLN A 16 -9.63 28.42 18.86
CA GLN A 16 -10.86 27.90 19.46
C GLN A 16 -11.23 26.63 18.70
N PRO A 17 -11.31 25.46 19.36
CA PRO A 17 -11.84 24.26 18.74
C PRO A 17 -13.36 24.43 18.64
N ASN A 18 -13.90 24.46 17.42
CA ASN A 18 -15.34 24.34 17.23
C ASN A 18 -15.64 22.99 16.55
N ALA A 19 -16.12 22.05 17.35
CA ALA A 19 -17.03 21.02 16.89
C ALA A 19 -17.89 20.58 18.09
N THR A 20 -19.11 21.11 18.19
CA THR A 20 -20.17 20.50 18.98
C THR A 20 -21.21 19.93 18.04
N PHE A 21 -21.49 18.64 18.14
CA PHE A 21 -22.86 18.13 18.02
C PHE A 21 -23.12 17.07 19.09
N SER A 22 -24.27 17.19 19.72
CA SER A 22 -24.63 16.60 20.99
C SER A 22 -25.12 15.15 20.90
N ASN A 23 -24.75 14.42 21.96
CA ASN A 23 -25.36 13.21 22.55
C ASN A 23 -25.14 11.86 21.86
N GLY A 24 -24.05 11.17 22.25
CA GLY A 24 -24.08 9.70 22.28
C GLY A 24 -22.73 9.01 22.40
N ASN A 25 -21.90 9.10 21.36
CA ASN A 25 -20.63 8.39 21.26
C ASN A 25 -19.60 9.32 20.60
N ASN A 26 -18.59 9.75 21.37
CA ASN A 26 -17.56 10.71 20.95
C ASN A 26 -16.70 10.15 19.79
N PRO A 27 -16.49 10.89 18.68
CA PRO A 27 -15.18 10.91 18.03
C PRO A 27 -14.20 11.64 18.97
N THR A 28 -13.02 11.06 19.19
CA THR A 28 -12.08 11.54 20.21
C THR A 28 -11.19 12.69 19.74
N THR A 29 -11.36 13.21 18.53
CA THR A 29 -10.55 14.34 18.06
C THR A 29 -11.33 15.32 17.17
N THR A 30 -10.89 16.58 17.16
CA THR A 30 -11.30 17.62 16.18
C THR A 30 -10.50 17.53 14.88
N ASN A 31 -9.83 16.40 14.62
CA ASN A 31 -9.00 16.23 13.44
C ASN A 31 -9.90 15.91 12.24
N ASN A 32 -9.61 16.52 11.09
CA ASN A 32 -10.44 16.52 9.88
C ASN A 32 -10.56 15.15 9.19
N ASP A 33 -10.14 14.06 9.84
CA ASP A 33 -9.83 12.77 9.19
C ASP A 33 -10.08 11.56 10.09
N ASP A 34 -11.17 11.54 10.86
CA ASP A 34 -11.63 10.33 11.57
C ASP A 34 -12.37 9.33 10.63
N SER A 35 -12.20 9.45 9.30
CA SER A 35 -12.84 8.60 8.29
C SER A 35 -11.91 7.49 7.80
N CYS A 36 -12.50 6.40 7.32
CA CYS A 36 -11.75 5.31 6.67
C CYS A 36 -11.49 5.56 5.18
N GLU A 37 -11.60 6.81 4.75
CA GLU A 37 -11.43 7.18 3.36
C GLU A 37 -9.96 7.15 2.98
N ILE A 38 -9.66 6.58 1.82
CA ILE A 38 -8.32 6.59 1.25
C ILE A 38 -8.21 7.84 0.38
N THR A 39 -7.26 8.70 0.72
CA THR A 39 -7.01 9.95 0.01
C THR A 39 -5.52 10.10 -0.25
N VAL A 40 -5.16 10.72 -1.37
CA VAL A 40 -3.77 11.11 -1.65
C VAL A 40 -3.46 12.34 -0.81
N ALA A 41 -3.10 12.11 0.45
CA ALA A 41 -2.74 13.10 1.45
C ALA A 41 -1.53 12.63 2.24
N PRO A 42 -0.82 13.49 2.99
CA PRO A 42 0.29 13.06 3.84
C PRO A 42 -0.11 11.86 4.73
N ALA A 43 0.80 10.89 4.84
CA ALA A 43 0.55 9.59 5.43
C ALA A 43 1.68 9.16 6.37
N ALA A 44 1.35 8.27 7.31
CA ALA A 44 2.32 7.63 8.21
C ALA A 44 2.94 6.36 7.58
N THR A 45 2.27 5.81 6.56
CA THR A 45 2.73 4.65 5.80
C THR A 45 2.47 4.89 4.30
N LEU A 46 3.46 4.62 3.45
CA LEU A 46 3.28 4.53 2.00
C LEU A 46 3.37 3.06 1.58
N LEU A 47 2.48 2.63 0.69
CA LEU A 47 2.53 1.30 0.07
C LEU A 47 2.77 1.46 -1.43
N LEU A 48 3.86 0.89 -1.93
CA LEU A 48 4.08 0.62 -3.35
C LEU A 48 3.47 -0.77 -3.66
N PRO A 49 2.30 -0.85 -4.32
CA PRO A 49 1.55 -2.10 -4.39
C PRO A 49 2.28 -3.23 -5.11
N VAL A 50 3.01 -2.91 -6.17
CA VAL A 50 3.83 -3.88 -6.92
C VAL A 50 5.03 -3.18 -7.54
N PHE A 51 6.22 -3.76 -7.42
CA PHE A 51 7.39 -3.42 -8.22
C PHE A 51 7.78 -4.57 -9.15
N ASP A 52 8.44 -4.23 -10.24
CA ASP A 52 9.05 -5.19 -11.16
C ASP A 52 10.42 -4.66 -11.61
N VAL A 53 11.47 -5.49 -11.51
CA VAL A 53 12.85 -5.09 -11.81
C VAL A 53 13.57 -6.22 -12.54
N ASN A 54 14.06 -5.95 -13.75
CA ASN A 54 14.92 -6.88 -14.47
C ASN A 54 16.36 -6.75 -13.97
N ILE A 55 16.76 -7.65 -13.07
CA ILE A 55 18.10 -7.65 -12.45
C ILE A 55 19.18 -8.29 -13.33
N THR A 56 18.80 -8.91 -14.45
CA THR A 56 19.74 -9.59 -15.37
C THR A 56 20.21 -8.70 -16.51
N ALA A 57 19.45 -7.64 -16.80
CA ALA A 57 19.81 -6.64 -17.80
C ALA A 57 20.86 -5.65 -17.29
N ALA A 58 21.56 -4.99 -18.21
CA ALA A 58 22.36 -3.82 -17.86
C ALA A 58 21.46 -2.71 -17.28
N ALA A 59 22.00 -1.90 -16.37
CA ALA A 59 21.23 -0.83 -15.75
C ALA A 59 20.64 0.14 -16.79
N GLY A 60 19.35 0.43 -16.63
CA GLY A 60 18.60 1.30 -17.55
C GLY A 60 18.29 0.66 -18.91
N ALA A 61 18.68 -0.59 -19.15
CA ALA A 61 18.41 -1.28 -20.42
C ALA A 61 17.09 -2.06 -20.43
N SER A 62 16.41 -2.20 -19.29
CA SER A 62 15.16 -2.96 -19.15
C SER A 62 14.35 -2.45 -17.95
N ASP A 63 13.33 -3.20 -17.54
CA ASP A 63 12.39 -2.83 -16.48
C ASP A 63 13.08 -2.49 -15.16
N THR A 64 12.75 -1.32 -14.61
CA THR A 64 13.03 -0.97 -13.22
C THR A 64 11.88 -0.19 -12.62
N THR A 65 11.78 -0.24 -11.30
CA THR A 65 10.86 0.57 -10.52
C THR A 65 11.65 1.57 -9.69
N LEU A 66 11.31 2.84 -9.79
CA LEU A 66 11.78 3.92 -8.93
C LEU A 66 10.62 4.38 -8.06
N PHE A 67 10.89 4.74 -6.82
CA PHE A 67 9.91 5.44 -5.99
C PHE A 67 10.55 6.63 -5.30
N THR A 68 9.74 7.63 -5.00
CA THR A 68 10.17 8.85 -4.32
C THR A 68 9.40 8.99 -3.01
N ILE A 69 10.13 9.32 -1.95
CA ILE A 69 9.58 9.66 -0.64
C ILE A 69 9.84 11.13 -0.40
N THR A 70 8.80 11.87 -0.02
CA THR A 70 8.92 13.28 0.37
C THR A 70 8.42 13.44 1.79
N ASN A 71 9.22 14.08 2.64
CA ASN A 71 8.78 14.58 3.93
C ASN A 71 8.15 15.97 3.72
N VAL A 72 6.86 16.13 4.00
CA VAL A 72 6.18 17.43 3.83
C VAL A 72 6.20 18.30 5.09
N SER A 73 6.91 17.87 6.14
CA SER A 73 7.03 18.59 7.40
C SER A 73 8.38 19.29 7.55
N ALA A 74 8.42 20.36 8.34
CA ALA A 74 9.67 21.02 8.70
C ALA A 74 10.56 20.16 9.61
N ALA A 75 9.98 19.24 10.38
CA ALA A 75 10.72 18.35 11.26
C ALA A 75 11.32 17.18 10.47
N PRO A 76 12.50 16.66 10.85
CA PRO A 76 13.08 15.50 10.20
C PRO A 76 12.25 14.22 10.48
N GLN A 77 12.32 13.28 9.55
CA GLN A 77 11.63 12.00 9.62
C GLN A 77 12.59 10.85 9.29
N ILE A 78 12.33 9.68 9.87
CA ILE A 78 12.96 8.43 9.45
C ILE A 78 11.91 7.63 8.68
N ALA A 79 12.18 7.37 7.41
CA ALA A 79 11.42 6.41 6.63
C ALA A 79 12.09 5.04 6.79
N HIS A 80 11.35 4.08 7.35
CA HIS A 80 11.74 2.68 7.43
C HIS A 80 11.10 1.94 6.24
N ILE A 81 11.93 1.43 5.33
CA ILE A 81 11.50 0.77 4.11
C ILE A 81 11.58 -0.74 4.33
N THR A 82 10.50 -1.46 4.07
CA THR A 82 10.47 -2.93 4.01
C THR A 82 10.15 -3.39 2.60
N VAL A 83 11.02 -4.24 2.04
CA VAL A 83 10.81 -4.91 0.75
C VAL A 83 10.27 -6.31 1.00
N TRP A 84 9.13 -6.58 0.39
CA TRP A 84 8.38 -7.82 0.54
C TRP A 84 8.40 -8.61 -0.76
N THR A 85 8.42 -9.93 -0.64
CA THR A 85 8.06 -10.81 -1.76
C THR A 85 6.58 -10.72 -2.11
N ASP A 86 6.21 -11.27 -3.25
CA ASP A 86 4.82 -11.40 -3.69
C ASP A 86 3.96 -12.33 -2.80
N TRP A 87 4.55 -13.03 -1.83
CA TRP A 87 3.83 -13.85 -0.84
C TRP A 87 3.90 -13.28 0.59
N SER A 88 4.20 -11.98 0.74
CA SER A 88 4.16 -11.28 2.04
C SER A 88 5.26 -11.72 3.01
N PHE A 89 6.42 -12.11 2.48
CA PHE A 89 7.60 -12.39 3.29
C PHE A 89 8.61 -11.23 3.16
N PRO A 90 8.97 -10.55 4.26
CA PRO A 90 9.92 -9.46 4.21
C PRO A 90 11.33 -10.01 4.03
N VAL A 91 12.07 -9.49 3.05
CA VAL A 91 13.39 -10.02 2.66
C VAL A 91 14.51 -9.01 2.78
N LEU A 92 14.17 -7.73 2.90
CA LEU A 92 15.11 -6.63 3.04
C LEU A 92 14.42 -5.46 3.74
N ASP A 93 15.17 -4.80 4.61
CA ASP A 93 14.85 -3.47 5.12
C ASP A 93 16.04 -2.53 4.99
N PHE A 94 15.74 -1.24 4.98
CA PHE A 94 16.71 -0.17 5.16
C PHE A 94 16.00 1.10 5.59
N ASN A 95 16.75 2.01 6.19
CA ASN A 95 16.24 3.28 6.68
C ASN A 95 16.75 4.43 5.82
N VAL A 96 15.93 5.45 5.64
CA VAL A 96 16.29 6.74 5.02
C VAL A 96 15.98 7.84 6.02
N PHE A 97 16.99 8.66 6.33
CA PHE A 97 16.80 9.84 7.16
C PHE A 97 16.50 11.05 6.25
N LEU A 98 15.29 11.58 6.38
CA LEU A 98 14.78 12.72 5.62
C LEU A 98 14.85 13.95 6.50
N THR A 99 15.58 14.98 6.04
CA THR A 99 15.50 16.30 6.69
C THR A 99 14.12 16.94 6.50
N GLY A 100 13.87 18.09 7.13
CA GLY A 100 12.66 18.86 6.88
C GLY A 100 12.52 19.21 5.40
N TYR A 101 11.34 18.94 4.82
CA TYR A 101 11.04 19.17 3.40
C TYR A 101 11.89 18.37 2.40
N ASP A 102 12.56 17.32 2.85
CA ASP A 102 13.48 16.51 2.05
C ASP A 102 12.75 15.56 1.10
N VAL A 103 13.41 15.21 0.00
CA VAL A 103 12.92 14.33 -1.06
C VAL A 103 14.01 13.33 -1.40
N GLN A 104 13.69 12.04 -1.27
CA GLN A 104 14.60 10.96 -1.64
C GLN A 104 13.96 10.05 -2.68
N SER A 105 14.60 9.96 -3.84
CA SER A 105 14.27 8.94 -4.85
C SER A 105 15.14 7.70 -4.67
N ILE A 106 14.53 6.53 -4.82
CA ILE A 106 15.16 5.21 -4.70
C ILE A 106 14.92 4.43 -5.98
N ASN A 107 15.99 3.90 -6.58
CA ASN A 107 15.92 3.02 -7.73
C ASN A 107 16.06 1.56 -7.26
N LEU A 108 15.01 0.76 -7.41
CA LEU A 108 15.03 -0.63 -6.94
C LEU A 108 16.01 -1.52 -7.72
N PHE A 109 16.40 -1.15 -8.95
CA PHE A 109 17.51 -1.82 -9.62
C PHE A 109 18.83 -1.64 -8.86
N ASP A 110 19.13 -0.42 -8.38
CA ASP A 110 20.36 -0.18 -7.63
C ASP A 110 20.34 -0.92 -6.29
N VAL A 111 19.20 -0.94 -5.60
CA VAL A 111 19.03 -1.67 -4.34
C VAL A 111 19.17 -3.17 -4.54
N ILE A 112 18.42 -3.77 -5.46
CA ILE A 112 18.30 -5.23 -5.60
C ILE A 112 19.43 -5.82 -6.45
N ALA A 113 19.82 -5.18 -7.55
CA ALA A 113 20.85 -5.71 -8.44
C ALA A 113 22.27 -5.37 -7.95
N ARG A 114 22.47 -4.17 -7.38
CA ARG A 114 23.80 -3.67 -7.01
C ARG A 114 24.05 -3.57 -5.50
N GLY A 115 23.02 -3.74 -4.68
CA GLY A 115 23.13 -3.52 -3.24
C GLY A 115 23.45 -2.07 -2.89
N GLN A 116 22.97 -1.10 -3.66
CA GLN A 116 23.22 0.33 -3.46
C GLN A 116 21.89 1.04 -3.16
N VAL A 117 21.74 1.54 -1.94
CA VAL A 117 20.57 2.31 -1.51
C VAL A 117 20.77 3.81 -1.78
N ALA A 118 22.00 4.31 -1.63
CA ALA A 118 22.38 5.69 -1.92
C ALA A 118 23.73 5.75 -2.67
N PRO A 119 23.72 5.74 -4.01
CA PRO A 119 24.96 5.75 -4.78
C PRO A 119 25.73 7.07 -4.62
N GLY A 120 26.99 7.01 -4.20
CA GLY A 120 27.94 8.14 -4.25
C GLY A 120 28.06 9.04 -3.00
N GLY A 121 27.44 8.69 -1.86
CA GLY A 121 27.51 9.45 -0.60
C GLY A 121 27.81 8.59 0.65
N PRO A 122 27.99 9.20 1.84
CA PRO A 122 28.35 8.47 3.07
C PRO A 122 27.22 7.60 3.66
N GLY A 123 26.06 7.52 3.00
CA GLY A 123 24.89 6.78 3.48
C GLY A 123 23.56 7.38 3.02
N THR A 124 22.44 6.85 3.50
CA THR A 124 21.09 7.47 3.39
C THR A 124 20.83 8.49 4.50
N SER A 125 21.89 8.94 5.18
CA SER A 125 21.85 9.97 6.22
C SER A 125 22.28 11.31 5.63
N SER A 126 21.41 12.32 5.71
CA SER A 126 21.73 13.70 5.31
C SER A 126 22.52 14.47 6.38
N THR A 127 23.07 13.82 7.42
CA THR A 127 23.72 14.53 8.54
C THR A 127 25.09 15.13 8.24
N ASN A 128 25.52 15.17 6.97
CA ASN A 128 26.57 16.12 6.63
C ASN A 128 25.91 17.49 6.55
N LEU A 129 26.41 18.44 7.35
CA LEU A 129 26.12 19.88 7.34
C LEU A 129 26.27 20.55 5.94
N SER A 130 26.49 19.78 4.88
CA SER A 130 26.77 20.19 3.52
C SER A 130 25.76 19.71 2.46
N ILE A 131 24.65 19.02 2.82
CA ILE A 131 23.62 18.61 1.82
C ILE A 131 22.29 19.35 1.96
N SER A 132 22.03 20.04 3.07
CA SER A 132 21.15 21.21 2.96
C SER A 132 22.01 22.33 2.39
N PRO A 133 21.89 22.72 1.10
CA PRO A 133 22.41 24.02 0.74
C PRO A 133 21.67 24.98 1.65
N GLN A 134 22.38 25.56 2.61
CA GLN A 134 22.07 26.86 3.18
C GLN A 134 22.21 27.86 2.02
N ALA A 135 21.40 27.69 0.98
CA ALA A 135 21.21 28.67 -0.05
C ALA A 135 20.68 29.89 0.70
N PRO A 136 21.26 31.08 0.49
CA PRO A 136 20.78 32.31 1.07
C PRO A 136 19.47 32.68 0.36
N VAL A 137 18.40 31.93 0.62
CA VAL A 137 17.07 32.19 0.11
C VAL A 137 16.36 32.97 1.19
N GLN A 138 15.76 34.10 0.82
CA GLN A 138 14.86 34.85 1.70
C GLN A 138 13.85 33.88 2.31
N SER A 139 14.05 33.54 3.58
CA SER A 139 13.26 32.52 4.24
C SER A 139 11.87 33.07 4.47
N VAL A 140 10.90 32.53 3.73
CA VAL A 140 9.49 32.69 4.10
C VAL A 140 9.29 31.92 5.40
N ALA A 141 8.68 32.56 6.40
CA ALA A 141 8.37 31.90 7.67
C ALA A 141 7.61 30.59 7.42
N GLY A 142 8.11 29.48 7.96
CA GLY A 142 7.58 28.13 7.75
C GLY A 142 8.29 27.32 6.65
N ALA A 143 9.09 27.91 5.78
CA ALA A 143 9.85 27.20 4.75
C ALA A 143 11.27 26.78 5.19
N ILE A 144 11.60 26.97 6.47
CA ILE A 144 12.92 26.64 7.03
C ILE A 144 12.85 25.22 7.60
N PRO A 145 13.68 24.27 7.13
CA PRO A 145 13.83 22.97 7.77
C PRO A 145 14.25 23.12 9.24
N GLY A 146 13.72 22.27 10.11
CA GLY A 146 14.18 22.15 11.48
C GLY A 146 15.55 21.46 11.57
N ASP A 147 16.17 21.54 12.74
CA ASP A 147 17.39 20.81 13.05
C ASP A 147 17.15 19.29 13.02
N ASN A 148 18.21 18.50 12.84
CA ASN A 148 18.12 17.03 12.70
C ASN A 148 17.52 16.33 13.93
N ASP A 149 17.48 16.98 15.09
CA ASP A 149 16.88 16.51 16.34
C ASP A 149 15.59 17.27 16.72
N SER A 150 15.01 18.05 15.78
CA SER A 150 13.84 18.88 16.06
C SER A 150 12.51 18.12 16.09
N ASN A 151 12.51 16.83 15.75
CA ASN A 151 11.32 15.98 15.89
C ASN A 151 11.27 15.35 17.30
N PRO A 152 10.35 15.75 18.17
CA PRO A 152 10.29 15.25 19.55
C PRO A 152 9.93 13.76 19.66
N ASN A 153 9.37 13.18 18.60
CA ASN A 153 9.04 11.75 18.55
C ASN A 153 10.25 10.89 18.15
N ILE A 154 11.33 11.50 17.66
CA ILE A 154 12.60 10.82 17.32
C ILE A 154 13.61 11.12 18.43
N PRO A 155 14.07 10.12 19.20
CA PRO A 155 15.07 10.34 20.23
C PRO A 155 16.34 10.97 19.66
N ALA A 156 16.80 12.07 20.26
CA ALA A 156 18.03 12.76 19.85
C ALA A 156 19.26 11.84 19.81
N ALA A 157 19.30 10.79 20.62
CA ALA A 157 20.36 9.77 20.59
C ALA A 157 20.42 8.97 19.27
N ASN A 158 19.33 8.91 18.50
CA ASN A 158 19.28 8.21 17.22
C ASN A 158 19.82 9.07 16.08
N VAL A 159 19.59 10.39 16.12
CA VAL A 159 19.85 11.33 15.02
C VAL A 159 21.02 12.29 15.29
N GLY A 160 21.45 12.41 16.56
CA GLY A 160 22.64 13.16 16.94
C GLY A 160 23.95 12.46 16.55
N PRO A 161 25.11 13.12 16.70
CA PRO A 161 26.41 12.57 16.32
C PRO A 161 26.69 11.19 16.93
N GLY A 162 26.92 10.19 16.06
CA GLY A 162 27.17 8.80 16.48
C GLY A 162 25.91 7.98 16.73
N GLY A 163 24.72 8.57 16.57
CA GLY A 163 23.44 7.86 16.59
C GLY A 163 23.25 6.94 15.39
N ALA A 164 22.36 5.96 15.53
CA ALA A 164 22.12 4.91 14.53
C ALA A 164 21.64 5.46 13.16
N CYS A 165 20.96 6.61 13.16
CA CYS A 165 20.47 7.29 11.96
C CYS A 165 21.43 8.37 11.42
N SER A 166 22.61 8.53 12.04
CA SER A 166 23.54 9.63 11.73
C SER A 166 24.75 9.16 10.91
N GLY A 167 25.16 10.00 9.96
CA GLY A 167 26.41 9.91 9.23
C GLY A 167 26.56 8.59 8.49
N SER A 168 27.72 7.95 8.66
CA SER A 168 28.04 6.65 8.05
C SER A 168 27.38 5.45 8.73
N ASN A 169 26.57 5.66 9.77
CA ASN A 169 25.87 4.56 10.45
C ASN A 169 24.63 4.06 9.70
N LEU A 170 24.18 4.79 8.67
CA LEU A 170 23.21 4.32 7.70
C LEU A 170 23.95 3.91 6.42
N PRO A 171 24.46 2.68 6.31
CA PRO A 171 25.25 2.27 5.16
C PRO A 171 24.40 2.36 3.89
N GLY A 172 24.90 3.09 2.89
CA GLY A 172 24.29 3.17 1.56
C GLY A 172 24.50 1.91 0.73
N THR A 173 25.15 0.88 1.28
CA THR A 173 25.52 -0.36 0.61
C THR A 173 25.10 -1.58 1.41
N LEU A 174 24.48 -2.55 0.74
CA LEU A 174 24.06 -3.82 1.32
C LEU A 174 25.16 -4.89 1.22
N PRO A 175 25.27 -5.81 2.20
CA PRO A 175 26.19 -6.95 2.12
C PRO A 175 25.93 -7.81 0.86
N PRO A 176 26.97 -8.26 0.13
CA PRO A 176 26.79 -9.05 -1.09
C PRO A 176 25.99 -10.34 -0.89
N GLU A 177 26.14 -11.00 0.26
CA GLU A 177 25.42 -12.22 0.60
C GLU A 177 23.92 -11.96 0.80
N LEU A 178 23.56 -10.80 1.35
CA LEU A 178 22.16 -10.36 1.48
C LEU A 178 21.58 -10.02 0.10
N VAL A 179 22.32 -9.30 -0.74
CA VAL A 179 21.90 -8.97 -2.11
C VAL A 179 21.60 -10.23 -2.90
N ALA A 180 22.48 -11.23 -2.85
CA ALA A 180 22.24 -12.51 -3.52
C ALA A 180 20.98 -13.22 -3.01
N ALA A 181 20.75 -13.23 -1.70
CA ALA A 181 19.55 -13.84 -1.09
C ALA A 181 18.26 -13.10 -1.47
N VAL A 182 18.29 -11.76 -1.53
CA VAL A 182 17.15 -10.92 -1.94
C VAL A 182 16.83 -11.16 -3.42
N GLN A 183 17.85 -11.23 -4.29
CA GLN A 183 17.66 -11.55 -5.70
C GLN A 183 16.97 -12.91 -5.88
N THR A 184 17.45 -13.97 -5.22
CA THR A 184 16.82 -15.30 -5.34
C THR A 184 15.43 -15.34 -4.74
N ALA A 185 15.19 -14.58 -3.67
CA ALA A 185 13.87 -14.52 -3.04
C ALA A 185 12.83 -13.88 -3.95
N LEU A 186 13.20 -12.80 -4.66
CA LEU A 186 12.31 -12.05 -5.53
C LEU A 186 12.13 -12.65 -6.92
N THR A 187 13.03 -13.53 -7.38
CA THR A 187 12.91 -14.19 -8.71
C THR A 187 12.51 -15.66 -8.65
N THR A 188 12.93 -16.41 -7.62
CA THR A 188 12.65 -17.85 -7.50
C THR A 188 11.89 -18.23 -6.24
N GLY A 189 11.73 -17.29 -5.31
CA GLY A 189 11.08 -17.52 -4.03
C GLY A 189 11.95 -18.21 -2.99
N LEU A 190 13.24 -18.40 -3.23
CA LEU A 190 14.17 -19.02 -2.29
C LEU A 190 14.97 -17.95 -1.56
N TYR A 191 14.96 -18.00 -0.22
CA TYR A 191 15.65 -17.02 0.62
C TYR A 191 16.60 -17.72 1.58
N ASN A 192 17.91 -17.56 1.36
CA ASN A 192 18.96 -18.07 2.23
C ASN A 192 20.16 -17.13 2.19
N ILE A 193 20.51 -16.51 3.32
CA ILE A 193 21.70 -15.66 3.39
C ILE A 193 22.90 -16.55 3.67
N ALA A 194 23.81 -16.63 2.69
CA ALA A 194 25.02 -17.43 2.79
C ALA A 194 25.86 -17.04 4.01
N GLY A 195 26.42 -18.05 4.72
CA GLY A 195 27.23 -17.82 5.91
C GLY A 195 26.44 -17.50 7.18
N THR A 196 25.11 -17.53 7.14
CA THR A 196 24.23 -17.31 8.31
C THR A 196 23.24 -18.45 8.50
N THR A 197 22.54 -18.46 9.63
CA THR A 197 21.38 -19.33 9.87
C THR A 197 20.06 -18.71 9.41
N VAL A 198 20.09 -17.50 8.82
CA VAL A 198 18.90 -16.78 8.38
C VAL A 198 18.53 -17.27 6.98
N GLY A 199 17.37 -17.92 6.88
CA GLY A 199 16.86 -18.44 5.63
C GLY A 199 15.66 -19.36 5.79
N CYS A 200 15.16 -19.82 4.67
CA CYS A 200 13.98 -20.69 4.55
C CYS A 200 14.30 -22.07 3.97
N GLY A 201 15.58 -22.39 3.80
CA GLY A 201 16.03 -23.64 3.19
C GLY A 201 15.46 -23.79 1.79
N THR A 202 14.73 -24.88 1.56
CA THR A 202 14.01 -25.15 0.30
C THR A 202 12.55 -24.68 0.32
N THR A 203 12.07 -24.16 1.45
CA THR A 203 10.70 -23.63 1.56
C THR A 203 10.62 -22.32 0.79
N ARG A 204 9.69 -22.26 -0.16
CA ARG A 204 9.49 -21.06 -0.96
C ARG A 204 8.70 -20.02 -0.16
N ILE A 205 9.14 -18.78 -0.30
CA ILE A 205 8.53 -17.60 0.31
C ILE A 205 8.09 -16.57 -0.74
N GLY A 206 8.09 -16.95 -2.03
CA GLY A 206 7.70 -16.10 -3.15
C GLY A 206 7.49 -16.90 -4.43
N GLY A 207 6.89 -16.27 -5.44
CA GLY A 207 6.65 -16.78 -6.78
C GLY A 207 7.92 -16.97 -7.59
N THR A 208 7.78 -17.50 -8.81
CA THR A 208 8.88 -17.59 -9.76
C THR A 208 8.60 -16.63 -10.89
N HIS A 209 9.52 -15.70 -11.10
CA HIS A 209 9.35 -14.54 -11.96
C HIS A 209 10.61 -14.35 -12.81
N THR A 210 10.44 -13.87 -14.03
CA THR A 210 11.57 -13.47 -14.88
C THR A 210 12.30 -12.25 -14.31
N ASN A 211 11.52 -11.30 -13.78
CA ASN A 211 11.98 -10.10 -13.10
C ASN A 211 11.86 -10.28 -11.57
N ALA A 212 12.68 -9.56 -10.79
CA ALA A 212 12.50 -9.48 -9.35
C ALA A 212 11.20 -8.71 -9.04
N ARG A 213 10.28 -9.37 -8.32
CA ARG A 213 8.93 -8.86 -8.08
C ARG A 213 8.51 -8.95 -6.63
N GLY A 214 7.77 -7.94 -6.18
CA GLY A 214 7.25 -7.85 -4.81
C GLY A 214 6.50 -6.55 -4.59
N TYR A 215 6.41 -6.13 -3.33
CA TYR A 215 5.85 -4.84 -2.94
C TYR A 215 6.70 -4.18 -1.86
N VAL A 216 6.49 -2.89 -1.59
CA VAL A 216 7.25 -2.14 -0.59
C VAL A 216 6.30 -1.40 0.34
N THR A 217 6.59 -1.45 1.64
CA THR A 217 5.97 -0.56 2.63
C THR A 217 7.02 0.40 3.19
N ILE A 218 6.60 1.62 3.47
CA ILE A 218 7.47 2.70 3.96
C ILE A 218 6.76 3.34 5.14
N ASP A 219 7.30 3.16 6.33
CA ASP A 219 6.69 3.63 7.57
C ASP A 219 7.51 4.77 8.18
N VAL A 220 6.83 5.76 8.76
CA VAL A 220 7.50 6.72 9.64
C VAL A 220 7.91 5.99 10.92
N ALA A 221 9.18 6.09 11.28
CA ALA A 221 9.76 5.43 12.45
C ALA A 221 10.51 6.41 13.36
N ASN A 222 10.71 6.01 14.61
CA ASN A 222 11.45 6.80 15.60
C ASN A 222 12.95 6.45 15.68
N ASN A 223 13.37 5.40 14.99
CA ASN A 223 14.73 4.88 15.03
C ASN A 223 15.07 4.21 13.69
N CYS A 224 16.36 3.91 13.50
CA CYS A 224 16.85 3.16 12.35
C CYS A 224 17.07 1.71 12.74
N SER A 225 16.00 1.04 13.17
CA SER A 225 16.04 -0.38 13.52
C SER A 225 16.21 -1.25 12.27
N ILE A 226 16.45 -2.55 12.53
CA ILE A 226 16.38 -3.63 11.54
C ILE A 226 15.18 -4.55 11.81
N ASN A 227 14.23 -4.10 12.64
CA ASN A 227 13.06 -4.91 12.96
C ASN A 227 12.07 -4.81 11.80
N LEU A 228 11.58 -5.95 11.36
CA LEU A 228 10.62 -6.04 10.28
C LEU A 228 9.18 -6.04 10.83
N PRO A 229 8.16 -5.72 10.01
CA PRO A 229 6.76 -5.72 10.46
C PRO A 229 6.21 -7.09 10.87
N ASN A 230 6.98 -8.17 10.74
CA ASN A 230 6.66 -9.49 11.30
C ASN A 230 7.15 -9.68 12.76
N ASN A 231 7.82 -8.68 13.34
CA ASN A 231 8.22 -8.62 14.74
C ASN A 231 7.25 -7.70 15.51
N PRO A 232 6.55 -8.19 16.56
CA PRO A 232 5.64 -7.34 17.34
C PRO A 232 6.30 -6.08 17.94
N ALA A 233 7.61 -6.11 18.23
CA ALA A 233 8.34 -4.96 18.74
C ALA A 233 8.31 -3.77 17.75
N TYR A 234 8.27 -4.04 16.45
CA TYR A 234 8.18 -3.02 15.40
C TYR A 234 7.01 -2.05 15.65
N PHE A 235 5.82 -2.58 15.92
CA PHE A 235 4.63 -1.78 16.18
C PHE A 235 4.65 -1.12 17.56
N ALA A 236 5.22 -1.80 18.56
CA ALA A 236 5.19 -1.35 19.94
C ALA A 236 6.22 -0.25 20.26
N THR A 237 7.34 -0.21 19.54
CA THR A 237 8.48 0.63 19.94
C THR A 237 9.05 1.53 18.85
N GLU A 238 8.66 1.34 17.58
CA GLU A 238 9.39 1.96 16.45
C GLU A 238 8.54 2.85 15.58
N ILE A 239 7.38 2.36 15.11
CA ILE A 239 6.53 3.15 14.23
C ILE A 239 6.01 4.41 14.91
N LEU A 240 5.97 5.48 14.14
CA LEU A 240 5.30 6.73 14.48
C LEU A 240 3.95 6.82 13.78
N PHE A 241 3.18 7.82 14.17
CA PHE A 241 1.81 8.04 13.71
C PHE A 241 1.67 9.40 13.03
N ASP A 242 2.78 10.04 12.67
CA ASP A 242 2.83 11.35 12.04
C ASP A 242 2.45 11.21 10.55
N ASN A 243 1.43 11.92 10.08
CA ASN A 243 1.01 11.87 8.68
C ASN A 243 1.80 12.89 7.86
N VAL A 244 3.03 12.55 7.48
CA VAL A 244 4.01 13.51 6.94
C VAL A 244 4.71 13.05 5.67
N LEU A 245 4.47 11.82 5.22
CA LEU A 245 5.05 11.31 3.99
C LEU A 245 4.07 11.43 2.83
N ILE A 246 4.56 11.87 1.69
CA ILE A 246 3.93 11.64 0.39
C ILE A 246 4.89 10.88 -0.50
N GLY A 247 4.38 10.17 -1.50
CA GLY A 247 5.27 9.56 -2.48
C GLY A 247 4.57 8.99 -3.69
N ASP A 248 5.39 8.72 -4.68
CA ASP A 248 4.99 8.25 -6.00
C ASP A 248 6.01 7.24 -6.52
N TYR A 249 5.65 6.54 -7.59
CA TYR A 249 6.55 5.62 -8.25
C TYR A 249 6.52 5.80 -9.77
N GLN A 250 7.62 5.39 -10.39
CA GLN A 250 7.75 5.26 -11.83
C GLN A 250 8.28 3.87 -12.16
N GLN A 251 7.64 3.22 -13.13
CA GLN A 251 8.18 2.03 -13.78
C GLN A 251 8.65 2.41 -15.16
N VAL A 252 9.94 2.17 -15.41
CA VAL A 252 10.62 2.53 -16.65
C VAL A 252 11.08 1.25 -17.32
N ASN A 253 10.68 1.06 -18.57
CA ASN A 253 11.20 0.03 -19.43
C ASN A 253 12.14 0.69 -20.46
N GLY A 254 13.45 0.45 -20.31
CA GLY A 254 14.46 0.97 -21.23
C GLY A 254 14.68 0.12 -22.50
N ASP A 255 13.99 -1.01 -22.64
CA ASP A 255 14.19 -1.94 -23.75
C ASP A 255 13.50 -1.43 -25.03
N THR A 256 14.32 -0.88 -25.91
CA THR A 256 13.88 -0.36 -27.21
C THR A 256 13.26 -1.40 -28.16
N THR A 257 13.41 -2.70 -27.88
CA THR A 257 12.88 -3.78 -28.73
C THR A 257 11.43 -4.14 -28.42
N VAL A 258 11.01 -4.03 -27.16
CA VAL A 258 9.62 -4.23 -26.71
C VAL A 258 8.88 -2.92 -26.48
N GLY A 259 9.62 -1.84 -26.20
CA GLY A 259 9.07 -0.51 -26.06
C GLY A 259 9.79 0.29 -24.99
N ASN A 260 10.32 1.46 -25.37
CA ASN A 260 10.90 2.40 -24.43
C ASN A 260 9.80 3.30 -23.88
N PHE A 261 9.18 2.90 -22.77
CA PHE A 261 8.06 3.58 -22.15
C PHE A 261 8.22 3.70 -20.64
N ALA A 262 7.49 4.63 -20.05
CA ALA A 262 7.44 4.84 -18.62
C ALA A 262 6.01 5.10 -18.17
N GLN A 263 5.68 4.63 -16.97
CA GLN A 263 4.40 4.81 -16.30
C GLN A 263 4.63 5.07 -14.82
N GLY A 264 3.62 5.55 -14.12
CA GLY A 264 3.71 5.84 -12.71
C GLY A 264 2.39 6.31 -12.13
N ASN A 265 2.29 6.28 -10.82
CA ASN A 265 1.13 6.72 -10.04
C ASN A 265 1.63 7.16 -8.65
N PRO A 266 0.85 7.91 -7.85
CA PRO A 266 1.10 7.99 -6.42
C PRO A 266 1.17 6.58 -5.80
N MET A 267 1.97 6.44 -4.75
CA MET A 267 1.87 5.27 -3.88
C MET A 267 0.54 5.34 -3.10
N VAL A 268 0.16 4.25 -2.45
CA VAL A 268 -1.03 4.27 -1.58
C VAL A 268 -0.65 4.95 -0.28
N HIS A 269 -1.30 6.08 -0.01
CA HIS A 269 -1.07 6.89 1.18
C HIS A 269 -1.96 6.39 2.32
N ILE A 270 -1.34 5.76 3.32
CA ILE A 270 -2.02 5.11 4.43
C ILE A 270 -1.78 5.90 5.71
N ARG A 271 -2.85 6.53 6.21
CA ARG A 271 -2.79 7.47 7.32
C ARG A 271 -2.91 6.76 8.66
N ALA A 272 -2.35 7.35 9.71
CA ALA A 272 -2.60 6.93 11.09
C ALA A 272 -3.78 7.71 11.69
N ILE A 273 -4.73 6.99 12.32
CA ILE A 273 -5.92 7.58 12.99
C ILE A 273 -6.11 7.00 14.41
N PRO A 274 -6.11 7.83 15.46
CA PRO A 274 -5.74 9.25 15.43
C PRO A 274 -4.25 9.44 15.14
N GLU A 275 -3.96 10.56 14.49
CA GLU A 275 -2.61 11.00 14.15
C GLU A 275 -1.78 11.36 15.39
N GLY A 276 -0.48 11.10 15.29
CA GLY A 276 0.53 11.59 16.20
C GLY A 276 0.72 10.77 17.48
N GLY A 277 1.69 11.23 18.25
CA GLY A 277 2.17 10.61 19.48
C GLY A 277 3.47 9.84 19.29
N PRO A 278 4.24 9.63 20.38
CA PRO A 278 5.48 8.88 20.33
C PRO A 278 5.22 7.40 20.01
N ALA A 279 6.25 6.68 19.60
CA ALA A 279 6.17 5.23 19.41
C ALA A 279 5.68 4.54 20.70
N GLY A 280 4.86 3.49 20.53
CA GLY A 280 4.21 2.80 21.64
C GLY A 280 3.01 3.51 22.25
N SER A 281 2.68 4.72 21.81
CA SER A 281 1.37 5.31 22.12
C SER A 281 0.25 4.44 21.53
N ASN A 282 -0.90 4.37 22.20
CA ASN A 282 -2.07 3.63 21.71
C ASN A 282 -3.40 4.23 22.25
N PRO A 283 -3.74 5.50 21.95
CA PRO A 283 -5.10 6.00 22.07
C PRO A 283 -6.09 5.06 21.36
N GLY A 284 -7.32 5.04 21.86
CA GLY A 284 -8.40 4.34 21.18
C GLY A 284 -8.64 4.90 19.78
N THR A 285 -8.97 4.02 18.84
CA THR A 285 -9.37 4.36 17.47
C THR A 285 -10.75 3.78 17.16
N ASN A 286 -11.51 4.49 16.33
CA ASN A 286 -12.81 4.05 15.84
C ASN A 286 -12.71 3.10 14.65
N LEU A 287 -11.51 2.87 14.12
CA LEU A 287 -11.28 1.91 13.06
C LEU A 287 -11.72 0.49 13.51
N PRO A 288 -12.45 -0.28 12.69
CA PRO A 288 -12.86 -1.65 13.01
C PRO A 288 -11.64 -2.60 13.01
N TYR A 289 -10.65 -2.29 12.20
CA TYR A 289 -9.34 -2.93 12.06
C TYR A 289 -8.40 -1.97 11.33
N THR A 290 -7.13 -2.33 11.21
CA THR A 290 -6.08 -1.47 10.65
C THR A 290 -5.28 -2.19 9.56
N PHE A 291 -4.47 -1.45 8.80
CA PHE A 291 -3.67 -2.00 7.71
C PHE A 291 -2.77 -3.15 8.16
N TYR A 292 -2.06 -3.00 9.29
CA TYR A 292 -1.14 -4.02 9.81
C TYR A 292 -1.78 -4.99 10.83
N ASP A 293 -3.10 -4.99 10.97
CA ASP A 293 -3.84 -5.80 11.95
C ASP A 293 -3.40 -7.27 11.99
N ARG A 294 -3.15 -7.91 10.83
CA ARG A 294 -2.69 -9.31 10.75
C ARG A 294 -1.33 -9.58 11.41
N TYR A 295 -0.47 -8.56 11.48
CA TYR A 295 0.87 -8.66 12.07
C TYR A 295 0.86 -8.39 13.58
N THR A 296 -0.15 -7.68 14.07
CA THR A 296 -0.36 -7.48 15.50
C THR A 296 -0.98 -8.73 16.13
N THR A 297 -0.18 -9.50 16.88
CA THR A 297 -0.61 -10.80 17.41
C THR A 297 -1.63 -10.63 18.55
N PRO A 298 -2.83 -11.23 18.46
CA PRO A 298 -3.81 -11.18 19.53
C PRO A 298 -3.25 -11.69 20.86
N GLY A 299 -3.40 -10.91 21.93
CA GLY A 299 -2.89 -11.24 23.26
C GLY A 299 -1.49 -10.72 23.59
N VAL A 300 -0.76 -10.18 22.60
CA VAL A 300 0.53 -9.48 22.80
C VAL A 300 0.35 -7.97 22.59
N LEU A 301 -0.27 -7.59 21.48
CA LEU A 301 -0.62 -6.21 21.17
C LEU A 301 -2.09 -6.11 20.75
N SER A 302 -2.66 -4.91 20.89
CA SER A 302 -3.97 -4.60 20.33
C SER A 302 -3.94 -4.81 18.82
N ARG A 303 -5.01 -5.37 18.25
CA ARG A 303 -5.18 -5.57 16.80
C ARG A 303 -5.19 -4.30 15.96
N ARG A 304 -5.30 -3.14 16.62
CA ARG A 304 -5.39 -1.81 16.00
C ARG A 304 -4.24 -0.91 16.42
N PHE A 305 -3.16 -1.49 16.93
CA PHE A 305 -2.06 -0.74 17.55
C PHE A 305 -1.35 0.16 16.55
N ASP A 306 -1.25 -0.27 15.29
CA ASP A 306 -0.61 0.50 14.23
C ASP A 306 -1.46 1.69 13.77
N ARG A 307 -2.79 1.67 13.98
CA ARG A 307 -3.73 2.75 13.64
C ARG A 307 -3.78 3.15 12.17
N ARG A 308 -3.19 2.37 11.25
CA ARG A 308 -3.22 2.68 9.83
C ARG A 308 -4.62 2.42 9.28
N VAL A 309 -5.14 3.36 8.50
CA VAL A 309 -6.44 3.23 7.83
C VAL A 309 -6.44 1.94 6.99
N PRO A 310 -7.47 1.09 7.12
CA PRO A 310 -7.57 -0.12 6.32
C PRO A 310 -7.87 0.18 4.84
N LEU A 311 -7.51 -0.73 3.93
CA LEU A 311 -7.79 -0.62 2.49
C LEU A 311 -9.06 -1.36 2.05
N PRO A 312 -9.72 -0.94 0.96
CA PRO A 312 -10.97 -1.55 0.48
C PRO A 312 -10.78 -2.97 -0.10
N SER A 313 -11.91 -3.66 -0.30
CA SER A 313 -11.93 -5.04 -0.85
C SER A 313 -12.58 -5.17 -2.23
N THR A 314 -13.31 -4.15 -2.67
CA THR A 314 -14.09 -4.15 -3.91
C THR A 314 -13.67 -3.01 -4.84
N PHE A 315 -13.57 -3.30 -6.14
CA PHE A 315 -13.09 -2.35 -7.16
C PHE A 315 -13.89 -2.45 -8.46
N ALA A 316 -13.98 -1.34 -9.17
CA ALA A 316 -14.34 -1.25 -10.58
C ALA A 316 -13.10 -0.82 -11.38
N ALA A 317 -12.61 -1.71 -12.23
CA ALA A 317 -11.39 -1.51 -13.00
C ALA A 317 -11.68 -1.50 -14.50
N ARG A 318 -11.20 -0.49 -15.22
CA ARG A 318 -11.36 -0.41 -16.68
C ARG A 318 -10.41 -1.37 -17.38
N TRP A 319 -10.84 -1.98 -18.49
CA TRP A 319 -9.97 -2.75 -19.38
C TRP A 319 -10.10 -2.30 -20.85
N ILE A 320 -9.00 -2.42 -21.59
CA ILE A 320 -8.91 -2.27 -23.04
C ILE A 320 -7.92 -3.31 -23.57
N GLU A 321 -8.34 -4.10 -24.56
CA GLU A 321 -7.61 -5.21 -25.19
C GLU A 321 -7.79 -5.16 -26.72
N GLY A 322 -7.20 -4.15 -27.37
CA GLY A 322 -7.19 -4.04 -28.82
C GLY A 322 -7.37 -2.63 -29.37
N GLY A 323 -8.03 -2.53 -30.51
CA GLY A 323 -8.28 -1.28 -31.24
C GLY A 323 -7.13 -0.82 -32.12
N THR A 324 -7.31 0.31 -32.80
CA THR A 324 -6.34 0.88 -33.75
C THR A 324 -5.00 1.25 -33.10
N GLY A 325 -4.98 1.46 -31.78
CA GLY A 325 -3.78 1.72 -31.00
C GLY A 325 -3.12 0.47 -30.40
N SER A 326 -3.66 -0.72 -30.60
CA SER A 326 -3.18 -1.97 -29.96
C SER A 326 -3.04 -1.81 -28.45
N PHE A 327 -4.08 -1.28 -27.79
CA PHE A 327 -4.12 -1.14 -26.35
C PHE A 327 -4.16 -2.50 -25.68
N ASN A 328 -3.48 -2.62 -24.56
CA ASN A 328 -3.55 -3.77 -23.69
C ASN A 328 -3.60 -3.28 -22.25
N THR A 329 -4.24 -4.05 -21.38
CA THR A 329 -4.38 -3.70 -19.97
C THR A 329 -3.83 -4.83 -19.09
N ASN A 330 -2.98 -4.46 -18.14
CA ASN A 330 -2.60 -5.29 -17.02
C ASN A 330 -3.21 -4.70 -15.75
N TYR A 331 -3.58 -5.55 -14.81
CA TYR A 331 -3.83 -5.14 -13.43
C TYR A 331 -2.61 -5.44 -12.59
N LYS A 332 -2.20 -4.45 -11.77
CA LYS A 332 -1.22 -4.63 -10.70
C LYS A 332 -2.00 -4.64 -9.40
N ILE A 333 -1.97 -5.77 -8.70
CA ILE A 333 -2.86 -6.01 -7.56
C ILE A 333 -2.00 -6.31 -6.34
N TRP A 334 -2.22 -5.55 -5.27
CA TRP A 334 -1.80 -5.90 -3.92
C TRP A 334 -3.01 -6.41 -3.13
N ARG A 335 -2.83 -7.47 -2.36
CA ARG A 335 -3.87 -8.14 -1.57
C ARG A 335 -3.31 -8.53 -0.22
N GLU A 336 -4.02 -8.25 0.83
CA GLU A 336 -3.68 -8.70 2.17
C GLU A 336 -3.62 -10.23 2.23
N GLY A 337 -2.52 -10.77 2.69
CA GLY A 337 -2.31 -12.20 2.94
C GLY A 337 -3.20 -12.78 4.03
N VAL A 338 -3.30 -14.11 4.04
CA VAL A 338 -4.17 -14.86 4.95
C VAL A 338 -3.49 -15.28 6.26
N THR A 339 -2.17 -15.13 6.38
CA THR A 339 -1.43 -15.49 7.59
C THR A 339 -1.48 -14.40 8.66
N VAL A 340 -1.53 -14.81 9.92
CA VAL A 340 -1.64 -13.91 11.08
C VAL A 340 -0.62 -14.26 12.16
N GLY A 341 -0.25 -13.27 12.97
CA GLY A 341 0.64 -13.43 14.12
C GLY A 341 1.96 -14.13 13.77
N THR A 342 2.36 -15.14 14.54
CA THR A 342 3.63 -15.86 14.33
C THR A 342 3.72 -16.59 12.98
N ALA A 343 2.60 -16.86 12.31
CA ALA A 343 2.64 -17.43 10.97
C ALA A 343 3.20 -16.44 9.93
N THR A 344 3.07 -15.12 10.16
CA THR A 344 3.60 -14.08 9.26
C THR A 344 5.13 -14.05 9.18
N SER A 345 5.81 -14.54 10.23
CA SER A 345 7.27 -14.64 10.26
C SER A 345 7.80 -16.02 9.84
N SER A 346 6.92 -16.98 9.55
CA SER A 346 7.32 -18.34 9.16
C SER A 346 7.39 -18.52 7.64
N CYS A 347 8.43 -19.22 7.17
CA CYS A 347 8.57 -19.55 5.74
C CYS A 347 7.39 -20.36 5.19
N SER A 348 6.88 -21.31 5.99
CA SER A 348 5.69 -22.10 5.64
C SER A 348 4.41 -21.24 5.62
N GLY A 349 4.36 -20.19 6.44
CA GLY A 349 3.25 -19.24 6.45
C GLY A 349 3.18 -18.45 5.15
N ALA A 350 4.32 -17.94 4.65
CA ALA A 350 4.37 -17.23 3.37
C ALA A 350 3.75 -18.06 2.22
N ALA A 351 4.00 -19.37 2.17
CA ALA A 351 3.42 -20.25 1.16
C ALA A 351 1.87 -20.27 1.16
N SER A 352 1.21 -19.94 2.28
CA SER A 352 -0.26 -19.82 2.34
C SER A 352 -0.79 -18.60 1.57
N ASN A 353 0.04 -17.60 1.30
CA ASN A 353 -0.30 -16.40 0.53
C ASN A 353 -0.03 -16.57 -0.98
N SER A 354 0.42 -17.75 -1.42
CA SER A 354 0.80 -18.00 -2.82
C SER A 354 -0.37 -18.07 -3.81
N ALA A 355 -1.57 -18.39 -3.31
CA ALA A 355 -2.74 -18.67 -4.15
C ALA A 355 -4.04 -18.38 -3.40
N MET A 356 -4.24 -17.11 -3.04
CA MET A 356 -5.43 -16.66 -2.32
C MET A 356 -6.65 -16.60 -3.25
N PRO A 357 -7.80 -17.17 -2.85
CA PRO A 357 -9.00 -17.15 -3.67
C PRO A 357 -9.50 -15.71 -3.87
N ILE A 358 -10.01 -15.43 -5.06
CA ILE A 358 -10.76 -14.20 -5.37
C ILE A 358 -12.24 -14.52 -5.19
N ALA A 359 -12.94 -13.69 -4.42
CA ALA A 359 -14.34 -13.93 -4.10
C ALA A 359 -15.24 -13.83 -5.35
N GLN A 360 -15.03 -12.83 -6.20
CA GLN A 360 -15.81 -12.65 -7.41
C GLN A 360 -15.08 -11.79 -8.45
N VAL A 361 -15.20 -12.17 -9.72
CA VAL A 361 -14.78 -11.35 -10.87
C VAL A 361 -15.92 -11.36 -11.88
N ILE A 362 -16.41 -10.17 -12.25
CA ILE A 362 -17.40 -9.99 -13.31
C ILE A 362 -16.82 -9.02 -14.32
N ARG A 363 -16.81 -9.41 -15.58
CA ARG A 363 -16.39 -8.58 -16.71
C ARG A 363 -17.63 -8.04 -17.41
N PHE A 364 -17.63 -6.75 -17.69
CA PHE A 364 -18.60 -6.07 -18.53
C PHE A 364 -17.89 -5.59 -19.80
N ASP A 365 -18.55 -5.74 -20.94
CA ASP A 365 -18.08 -5.19 -22.22
C ASP A 365 -18.77 -3.87 -22.60
N GLU A 366 -18.52 -3.37 -23.79
CA GLU A 366 -19.07 -2.09 -24.29
C GLU A 366 -20.59 -2.12 -24.50
N ARG A 367 -21.19 -3.32 -24.57
CA ARG A 367 -22.64 -3.53 -24.71
C ARG A 367 -23.32 -3.86 -23.39
N GLU A 368 -22.61 -3.71 -22.28
CA GLU A 368 -23.11 -4.01 -20.93
C GLU A 368 -23.37 -5.52 -20.72
N ASP A 369 -22.89 -6.39 -21.62
CA ASP A 369 -22.97 -7.83 -21.44
C ASP A 369 -22.00 -8.24 -20.31
N SER A 370 -22.49 -9.04 -19.38
CA SER A 370 -21.73 -9.46 -18.20
C SER A 370 -21.31 -10.92 -18.28
N PHE A 371 -20.04 -11.18 -17.94
CA PHE A 371 -19.42 -12.49 -17.94
C PHE A 371 -18.78 -12.70 -16.58
N ALA A 372 -19.14 -13.78 -15.88
CA ALA A 372 -18.59 -14.11 -14.58
C ALA A 372 -17.87 -15.44 -14.61
N LEU A 373 -16.79 -15.56 -13.83
CA LEU A 373 -16.21 -16.84 -13.49
C LEU A 373 -17.01 -17.39 -12.30
N THR A 374 -18.03 -18.20 -12.58
CA THR A 374 -18.74 -18.94 -11.54
C THR A 374 -17.87 -20.12 -11.11
N GLY A 375 -17.44 -20.14 -9.84
CA GLY A 375 -16.63 -21.23 -9.33
C GLY A 375 -17.35 -22.57 -9.45
N ASN A 376 -16.80 -23.49 -10.23
CA ASN A 376 -17.24 -24.89 -10.24
C ASN A 376 -16.65 -25.58 -9.00
N VAL A 377 -17.37 -26.49 -8.35
CA VAL A 377 -16.73 -27.32 -7.31
C VAL A 377 -15.91 -28.40 -8.00
N ILE A 378 -14.59 -28.32 -7.93
CA ILE A 378 -13.70 -29.38 -8.39
C ILE A 378 -13.31 -30.22 -7.19
N CYS A 379 -13.49 -31.54 -7.32
CA CYS A 379 -13.12 -32.51 -6.29
C CYS A 379 -11.91 -33.34 -6.75
N SER A 380 -10.69 -32.93 -6.39
CA SER A 380 -9.50 -33.80 -6.44
C SER A 380 -8.27 -33.12 -5.83
N PRO A 381 -7.63 -33.59 -4.73
CA PRO A 381 -8.06 -34.61 -3.76
C PRO A 381 -9.01 -34.08 -2.66
N ILE A 382 -9.28 -32.77 -2.64
CA ILE A 382 -10.24 -32.10 -1.75
C ILE A 382 -11.25 -31.37 -2.66
N CYS A 383 -12.53 -31.39 -2.31
CA CYS A 383 -13.54 -30.58 -2.99
C CYS A 383 -13.35 -29.11 -2.62
N GLY A 384 -13.13 -28.24 -3.61
CA GLY A 384 -13.02 -26.81 -3.41
C GLY A 384 -13.65 -26.04 -4.57
N PRO A 385 -14.05 -24.78 -4.34
CA PRO A 385 -14.46 -23.91 -5.43
C PRO A 385 -13.26 -23.64 -6.34
N ASP A 386 -13.44 -23.85 -7.63
CA ASP A 386 -12.55 -23.46 -8.73
C ASP A 386 -12.73 -21.97 -8.99
N VAL A 387 -12.21 -21.19 -8.06
CA VAL A 387 -12.17 -19.73 -8.15
C VAL A 387 -10.78 -19.29 -8.58
N PRO A 388 -10.67 -18.17 -9.33
CA PRO A 388 -9.40 -17.54 -9.61
C PRO A 388 -8.58 -17.34 -8.33
N ARG A 389 -7.28 -17.56 -8.43
CA ARG A 389 -6.34 -17.39 -7.32
C ARG A 389 -5.21 -16.48 -7.73
N LEU A 390 -4.82 -15.59 -6.83
CA LEU A 390 -3.66 -14.73 -6.99
C LEU A 390 -2.81 -14.75 -5.73
N PRO A 391 -1.49 -14.57 -5.87
CA PRO A 391 -0.65 -14.24 -4.74
C PRO A 391 -0.99 -12.86 -4.18
N GLU A 392 -0.27 -12.43 -3.15
CA GLU A 392 -0.47 -11.14 -2.48
C GLU A 392 -0.10 -9.96 -3.37
N ALA A 393 1.03 -10.01 -4.09
CA ALA A 393 1.34 -9.02 -5.12
C ALA A 393 1.38 -9.68 -6.51
N SER A 394 0.71 -9.11 -7.50
CA SER A 394 0.66 -9.68 -8.85
C SER A 394 0.55 -8.64 -9.95
N ILE A 395 1.08 -8.97 -11.14
CA ILE A 395 0.86 -8.25 -12.39
C ILE A 395 0.29 -9.24 -13.39
N THR A 396 -0.94 -9.00 -13.84
CA THR A 396 -1.70 -9.96 -14.65
C THR A 396 -2.39 -9.26 -15.80
N SER A 397 -2.29 -9.85 -17.00
CA SER A 397 -3.01 -9.35 -18.15
C SER A 397 -4.51 -9.61 -18.01
N THR A 398 -5.32 -8.61 -18.35
CA THR A 398 -6.79 -8.71 -18.41
C THR A 398 -7.29 -9.76 -19.41
N ALA A 399 -6.44 -10.13 -20.39
CA ALA A 399 -6.70 -11.20 -21.35
C ALA A 399 -6.47 -12.61 -20.78
N ASN A 400 -5.97 -12.75 -19.54
CA ASN A 400 -5.76 -14.04 -18.92
C ASN A 400 -7.10 -14.68 -18.52
N THR A 401 -7.59 -15.60 -19.36
CA THR A 401 -8.89 -16.26 -19.19
C THR A 401 -8.98 -17.21 -18.00
N SER A 402 -7.85 -17.57 -17.38
CA SER A 402 -7.84 -18.36 -16.13
C SER A 402 -8.06 -17.49 -14.89
N LEU A 403 -7.89 -16.18 -15.00
CA LEU A 403 -8.07 -15.22 -13.91
C LEU A 403 -9.28 -14.32 -14.11
N TYR A 404 -9.53 -13.94 -15.36
CA TYR A 404 -10.59 -13.02 -15.74
C TYR A 404 -11.54 -13.69 -16.73
N PRO A 405 -12.87 -13.48 -16.61
CA PRO A 405 -13.84 -13.99 -17.57
C PRO A 405 -13.47 -13.60 -19.01
N SER A 406 -13.58 -14.53 -19.96
CA SER A 406 -13.44 -14.24 -21.38
C SER A 406 -14.67 -13.49 -21.91
N HIS A 407 -14.49 -12.54 -22.83
CA HIS A 407 -15.57 -11.82 -23.51
C HIS A 407 -15.92 -12.46 -24.88
N ALA A 408 -15.82 -13.79 -24.99
CA ALA A 408 -15.67 -14.57 -26.22
C ALA A 408 -16.76 -14.44 -27.33
N ALA A 409 -17.79 -13.63 -27.13
CA ALA A 409 -18.88 -13.43 -28.08
C ALA A 409 -18.97 -12.01 -28.67
N SER A 410 -18.22 -11.02 -28.17
CA SER A 410 -18.30 -9.63 -28.63
C SER A 410 -17.06 -9.21 -29.42
N THR A 411 -17.24 -8.39 -30.45
CA THR A 411 -16.15 -7.65 -31.12
C THR A 411 -15.61 -6.53 -30.24
N ASP A 412 -16.04 -6.47 -28.98
CA ASP A 412 -15.73 -5.38 -28.07
C ASP A 412 -14.35 -5.60 -27.50
N ILE A 413 -13.62 -4.50 -27.45
CA ILE A 413 -12.21 -4.46 -27.10
C ILE A 413 -12.00 -3.66 -25.82
N SER A 414 -13.08 -3.24 -25.15
CA SER A 414 -13.00 -2.52 -23.88
C SER A 414 -14.22 -2.76 -22.99
N GLY A 415 -14.12 -2.26 -21.77
CA GLY A 415 -15.20 -2.33 -20.79
C GLY A 415 -14.64 -2.11 -19.38
N TRP A 416 -15.26 -2.76 -18.39
CA TRP A 416 -14.80 -2.72 -17.01
C TRP A 416 -15.01 -4.06 -16.30
N MET A 417 -14.32 -4.26 -15.18
CA MET A 417 -14.44 -5.43 -14.33
C MET A 417 -14.83 -5.01 -12.93
N TYR A 418 -15.82 -5.69 -12.37
CA TYR A 418 -16.05 -5.73 -10.94
C TYR A 418 -15.11 -6.77 -10.32
N LEU A 419 -14.36 -6.35 -9.32
CA LEU A 419 -13.41 -7.18 -8.58
C LEU A 419 -13.81 -7.19 -7.10
N ASN A 420 -14.26 -8.33 -6.59
CA ASN A 420 -14.35 -8.59 -5.16
C ASN A 420 -13.15 -9.44 -4.76
N LEU A 421 -12.13 -8.78 -4.20
CA LEU A 421 -10.84 -9.38 -3.87
C LEU A 421 -10.77 -9.94 -2.45
N ASN A 422 -11.92 -10.02 -1.77
CA ASN A 422 -12.01 -10.61 -0.44
C ASN A 422 -11.45 -12.05 -0.45
N ASN A 423 -10.63 -12.40 0.55
CA ASN A 423 -10.04 -13.74 0.66
C ASN A 423 -11.03 -14.82 1.13
N GLN A 424 -12.27 -14.44 1.45
CA GLN A 424 -13.32 -15.39 1.78
C GLN A 424 -13.89 -15.98 0.49
N PRO A 425 -13.97 -17.31 0.36
CA PRO A 425 -14.56 -17.93 -0.81
C PRO A 425 -16.05 -17.57 -0.93
N PRO A 426 -16.60 -17.57 -2.15
CA PRO A 426 -18.04 -17.51 -2.34
C PRO A 426 -18.69 -18.73 -1.69
N LEU A 427 -19.69 -18.50 -0.83
CA LEU A 427 -20.60 -19.46 -0.18
C LEU A 427 -20.14 -20.17 1.12
N ASN A 428 -21.21 -20.48 1.88
CA ASN A 428 -21.44 -21.17 3.16
C ASN A 428 -20.72 -22.53 3.39
N LEU A 429 -19.50 -22.67 2.90
CA LEU A 429 -18.63 -23.80 3.18
C LEU A 429 -17.78 -23.44 4.40
N ASN A 430 -17.61 -24.38 5.33
CA ASN A 430 -16.69 -24.28 6.46
C ASN A 430 -15.24 -24.17 5.96
N TYR A 431 -14.89 -23.02 5.37
CA TYR A 431 -13.53 -22.68 4.98
C TYR A 431 -12.78 -22.26 6.23
N THR A 432 -12.18 -23.24 6.90
CA THR A 432 -11.05 -22.96 7.77
C THR A 432 -9.89 -22.57 6.87
N SER A 433 -9.44 -21.32 6.97
CA SER A 433 -8.19 -20.95 6.31
C SER A 433 -7.06 -21.89 6.79
N PRO A 434 -6.04 -22.14 5.97
CA PRO A 434 -4.89 -22.98 6.35
C PRO A 434 -4.19 -22.52 7.65
N ALA A 435 -4.40 -21.27 8.06
CA ALA A 435 -3.84 -20.67 9.28
C ALA A 435 -4.85 -20.55 10.45
N GLY A 436 -6.06 -21.13 10.35
CA GLY A 436 -7.07 -21.07 11.41
C GLY A 436 -7.74 -19.69 11.60
N TYR A 437 -7.44 -18.72 10.74
CA TYR A 437 -8.07 -17.41 10.71
C TYR A 437 -9.34 -17.46 9.85
N VAL A 438 -10.52 -17.33 10.45
CA VAL A 438 -11.75 -17.01 9.72
C VAL A 438 -11.89 -15.50 9.80
N PRO A 439 -11.62 -14.74 8.73
CA PRO A 439 -11.77 -13.30 8.79
C PRO A 439 -13.23 -13.00 9.13
N THR A 440 -13.51 -12.24 10.18
CA THR A 440 -14.83 -11.65 10.40
C THR A 440 -14.95 -10.29 9.69
N ARG A 441 -13.97 -9.96 8.84
CA ARG A 441 -13.82 -8.69 8.12
C ARG A 441 -13.39 -8.92 6.69
N ALA A 442 -13.54 -7.90 5.85
CA ALA A 442 -13.04 -7.93 4.48
C ALA A 442 -11.51 -7.99 4.48
N SER A 443 -10.91 -8.71 3.51
CA SER A 443 -9.48 -8.55 3.23
C SER A 443 -9.21 -7.20 2.57
N GLN A 444 -8.04 -6.66 2.83
CA GLN A 444 -7.60 -5.36 2.33
C GLN A 444 -6.88 -5.53 1.00
N ASN A 445 -7.12 -4.67 0.00
CA ASN A 445 -6.53 -4.82 -1.32
C ASN A 445 -6.29 -3.45 -1.98
N TRP A 446 -5.52 -3.43 -3.06
CA TRP A 446 -5.35 -2.27 -3.94
C TRP A 446 -5.17 -2.72 -5.39
N VAL A 447 -5.78 -2.01 -6.33
CA VAL A 447 -5.76 -2.35 -7.76
C VAL A 447 -5.33 -1.13 -8.57
N ILE A 448 -4.25 -1.29 -9.32
CA ILE A 448 -3.81 -0.33 -10.33
C ILE A 448 -4.13 -0.89 -11.71
N VAL A 449 -4.73 -0.04 -12.55
CA VAL A 449 -4.96 -0.29 -13.97
C VAL A 449 -3.76 0.25 -14.75
N SER A 450 -3.06 -0.64 -15.44
CA SER A 450 -1.87 -0.34 -16.23
C SER A 450 -2.17 -0.57 -17.70
N MET A 451 -2.26 0.51 -18.47
CA MET A 451 -2.61 0.46 -19.89
C MET A 451 -1.40 0.81 -20.74
N PHE A 452 -1.14 0.03 -21.78
CA PHE A 452 -0.04 0.26 -22.71
C PHE A 452 -0.50 0.13 -24.16
N ALA A 453 0.10 0.92 -25.05
CA ALA A 453 -0.26 0.99 -26.45
C ALA A 453 0.97 1.20 -27.35
N GLN A 454 0.93 0.57 -28.53
CA GLN A 454 1.92 0.74 -29.61
C GLN A 454 3.39 0.48 -29.18
N GLY A 455 3.62 -0.21 -28.06
CA GLY A 455 4.97 -0.40 -27.49
C GLY A 455 5.69 0.91 -27.15
N ARG A 456 4.97 2.01 -26.90
CA ARG A 456 5.58 3.34 -26.64
C ARG A 456 4.83 4.20 -25.64
N TYR A 457 3.55 3.93 -25.43
CA TYR A 457 2.71 4.67 -24.50
C TYR A 457 2.29 3.77 -23.36
N SER A 458 2.31 4.32 -22.15
CA SER A 458 1.83 3.63 -20.96
C SER A 458 1.26 4.63 -19.95
N VAL A 459 0.28 4.20 -19.17
CA VAL A 459 -0.30 4.96 -18.07
C VAL A 459 -0.75 4.00 -16.97
N ASP A 460 -0.52 4.42 -15.73
CA ASP A 460 -1.06 3.78 -14.54
C ASP A 460 -2.08 4.73 -13.87
N PHE A 461 -3.14 4.16 -13.32
CA PHE A 461 -4.08 4.86 -12.45
C PHE A 461 -4.80 3.85 -11.55
N ASP A 462 -5.28 4.29 -10.40
CA ASP A 462 -5.99 3.41 -9.47
C ASP A 462 -7.38 3.03 -10.02
N ALA A 463 -7.76 1.78 -9.80
CA ALA A 463 -9.14 1.37 -10.02
C ALA A 463 -10.06 2.08 -9.02
N ALA A 464 -11.30 2.37 -9.43
CA ALA A 464 -12.27 2.96 -8.53
C ALA A 464 -12.62 1.97 -7.43
N HIS A 465 -12.36 2.31 -6.16
CA HIS A 465 -12.79 1.49 -5.04
C HIS A 465 -14.30 1.63 -4.83
N LEU A 466 -15.00 0.51 -4.71
CA LEU A 466 -16.45 0.45 -4.53
C LEU A 466 -16.82 0.34 -3.05
N GLY A 467 -16.04 0.98 -2.19
CA GLY A 467 -16.14 0.91 -0.74
C GLY A 467 -14.90 1.54 -0.12
N ASN A 468 -14.80 1.49 1.20
CA ASN A 468 -13.61 1.89 1.92
C ASN A 468 -13.13 0.74 2.83
N GLY A 469 -12.01 0.93 3.52
CA GLY A 469 -11.47 -0.14 4.38
C GLY A 469 -12.31 -0.47 5.60
N CYS A 470 -13.38 0.27 5.89
CA CYS A 470 -14.30 -0.02 7.00
C CYS A 470 -15.64 -0.59 6.52
N SER A 471 -15.87 -0.64 5.21
CA SER A 471 -17.02 -1.31 4.63
C SER A 471 -17.00 -2.81 4.99
N ALA A 472 -18.18 -3.36 5.26
CA ALA A 472 -18.32 -4.79 5.52
C ALA A 472 -17.83 -5.64 4.33
N ALA A 473 -17.45 -6.89 4.61
CA ALA A 473 -17.10 -7.85 3.57
C ALA A 473 -18.26 -8.06 2.60
N ALA A 474 -18.02 -7.84 1.30
CA ALA A 474 -18.99 -8.15 0.27
C ALA A 474 -19.17 -9.68 0.17
N VAL A 475 -20.41 -10.15 0.33
CA VAL A 475 -20.76 -11.59 0.34
C VAL A 475 -20.78 -12.15 -1.08
N ALA A 476 -19.79 -12.94 -1.48
CA ALA A 476 -19.83 -13.58 -2.79
C ALA A 476 -20.63 -14.91 -2.79
N PRO A 477 -21.34 -15.24 -3.90
CA PRO A 477 -21.67 -14.35 -5.01
C PRO A 477 -22.73 -13.32 -4.55
N THR A 478 -22.46 -12.02 -4.71
CA THR A 478 -23.51 -11.02 -4.50
C THR A 478 -24.43 -11.01 -5.72
N PRO A 479 -25.75 -10.85 -5.54
CA PRO A 479 -26.65 -10.51 -6.64
C PRO A 479 -26.46 -9.07 -7.12
N GLU A 480 -25.80 -8.23 -6.31
CA GLU A 480 -25.64 -6.80 -6.55
C GLU A 480 -24.16 -6.44 -6.79
N VAL A 481 -23.93 -5.71 -7.87
CA VAL A 481 -22.63 -5.13 -8.25
C VAL A 481 -22.74 -3.62 -8.06
N GLY A 482 -21.88 -3.05 -7.22
CA GLY A 482 -21.90 -1.61 -6.98
C GLY A 482 -21.10 -1.18 -5.75
N PRO A 483 -21.15 0.11 -5.39
CA PRO A 483 -20.59 0.63 -4.16
C PRO A 483 -21.13 -0.10 -2.91
N ALA A 484 -20.31 -0.24 -1.89
CA ALA A 484 -20.73 -0.69 -0.56
C ALA A 484 -21.79 0.29 -0.04
N GLY A 485 -22.97 -0.24 0.30
CA GLY A 485 -24.12 0.60 0.65
C GLY A 485 -24.82 1.26 -0.54
N GLY A 486 -24.54 0.84 -1.79
CA GLY A 486 -25.17 1.30 -3.05
C GLY A 486 -26.69 1.04 -3.17
N ILE A 487 -27.31 0.71 -2.05
CA ILE A 487 -28.74 0.66 -1.83
C ILE A 487 -29.28 2.09 -1.92
N PHE A 488 -30.31 2.32 -2.73
CA PHE A 488 -30.88 3.66 -2.80
C PHE A 488 -31.49 4.04 -1.45
N VAL A 489 -31.03 5.16 -0.89
CA VAL A 489 -31.57 5.70 0.37
C VAL A 489 -32.33 6.97 0.06
N CYS A 490 -33.55 7.09 0.60
CA CYS A 490 -34.24 8.36 0.56
C CYS A 490 -33.54 9.39 1.44
N PRO A 491 -33.27 10.61 0.96
CA PRO A 491 -32.71 11.66 1.82
C PRO A 491 -33.55 11.82 3.10
N PRO A 492 -32.93 12.22 4.23
CA PRO A 492 -33.65 12.42 5.48
C PRO A 492 -34.88 13.31 5.26
N PHE A 493 -36.00 12.93 5.88
CA PHE A 493 -37.28 13.64 5.78
C PHE A 493 -37.92 13.69 4.39
N THR A 494 -37.42 12.88 3.43
CA THR A 494 -38.01 12.74 2.09
C THR A 494 -38.66 11.37 1.95
N VAL A 495 -39.85 11.34 1.33
CA VAL A 495 -40.49 10.09 0.91
C VAL A 495 -40.19 9.89 -0.57
N CYS A 496 -39.41 8.86 -0.90
CA CYS A 496 -39.30 8.44 -2.29
C CYS A 496 -40.33 7.37 -2.58
N VAL A 497 -40.87 7.42 -3.77
CA VAL A 497 -41.71 6.37 -4.34
C VAL A 497 -40.85 5.53 -5.28
N ASN A 498 -41.07 4.22 -5.30
CA ASN A 498 -40.46 3.31 -6.27
C ASN A 498 -41.44 3.12 -7.44
N PRO A 499 -41.23 3.79 -8.59
CA PRO A 499 -42.00 3.46 -9.79
C PRO A 499 -41.87 1.97 -10.14
N PRO A 500 -42.87 1.40 -10.85
CA PRO A 500 -42.75 0.05 -11.38
C PRO A 500 -41.51 -0.07 -12.28
N GLY A 501 -40.67 -1.07 -12.03
CA GLY A 501 -39.47 -1.35 -12.83
C GLY A 501 -38.23 -0.54 -12.44
N THR A 502 -38.24 0.22 -11.35
CA THR A 502 -37.04 0.87 -10.79
C THR A 502 -36.50 0.09 -9.59
N PHE A 503 -35.21 0.27 -9.30
CA PHE A 503 -34.63 -0.16 -8.02
C PHE A 503 -35.36 0.51 -6.86
N ALA A 504 -35.48 -0.21 -5.74
CA ALA A 504 -36.17 0.27 -4.56
C ALA A 504 -35.28 1.20 -3.74
N TYR A 505 -35.88 2.19 -3.08
CA TYR A 505 -35.27 2.88 -1.94
C TYR A 505 -35.44 2.04 -0.67
N ASP A 506 -34.53 1.12 -0.40
CA ASP A 506 -34.58 0.16 0.72
C ASP A 506 -33.46 0.35 1.75
N GLY A 507 -32.57 1.33 1.53
CA GLY A 507 -31.51 1.66 2.48
C GLY A 507 -31.98 2.64 3.56
N THR A 508 -31.23 2.72 4.67
CA THR A 508 -31.51 3.69 5.75
C THR A 508 -30.42 4.77 5.80
N ASN A 509 -30.76 6.02 6.12
CA ASN A 509 -29.76 7.08 6.36
C ASN A 509 -28.99 6.89 7.67
N VAL A 510 -29.13 5.74 8.34
CA VAL A 510 -28.52 5.47 9.64
C VAL A 510 -27.11 4.95 9.38
N THR A 511 -26.23 5.87 8.96
CA THR A 511 -24.75 5.78 8.80
C THR A 511 -24.18 4.64 7.91
N PRO A 512 -23.31 4.97 6.93
CA PRO A 512 -22.60 3.99 6.10
C PRO A 512 -21.52 3.20 6.86
#